data_AF-A0A7C5Y1A5-F1
#
_entry.id   AF-A0A7C5Y1A5-F1
#
_cell.length_a   1.000
_cell.length_b   1.000
_cell.length_c   1.000
_cell.angle_alpha   90.00
_cell.angle_beta   90.00
_cell.angle_gamma   90.00
#
_symmetry.space_group_name_H-M   'P 1'
#
loop_
_entity.id
_entity.type
_entity.pdbx_description
1 polymer ?
#
loop_
_entity_poly.entity_id
_entity_poly.type
_entity_poly.pdbx_seq_one_letter_code
_entity_poly.pdbx_strand_id
1 'polypeptide(L)'
;MEKFAEIARLVVHLEQAYDITDELSRSPDKYEDSLAKLSRLAVKVLKDIDDKIDELKESQEKSSESSNIESKLNKLKTAKTLMINFNERLETLFRYLRELENSDRNKRNKEIKRLAALMIAPDKSSLIVKEIMEG
;
A
#
# COMPACT_ATOMS: atom_id res chain seq x y z
N MET A 1 6.21 -11.63 -2.87
CA MET A 1 6.58 -10.61 -1.86
C MET A 1 6.66 -9.20 -2.45
N GLU A 2 7.50 -8.94 -3.46
CA GLU A 2 7.70 -7.59 -4.01
C GLU A 2 6.41 -6.92 -4.51
N LYS A 3 5.55 -7.67 -5.19
CA LYS A 3 4.24 -7.18 -5.63
C LYS A 3 3.31 -6.75 -4.48
N PHE A 4 3.40 -7.40 -3.32
CA PHE A 4 2.64 -6.97 -2.13
C PHE A 4 3.28 -5.72 -1.53
N ALA A 5 4.61 -5.70 -1.42
CA ALA A 5 5.35 -4.55 -0.89
C ALA A 5 5.07 -3.27 -1.69
N GLU A 6 4.93 -3.35 -3.01
CA GLU A 6 4.54 -2.23 -3.88
C GLU A 6 3.19 -1.62 -3.48
N ILE A 7 2.16 -2.44 -3.30
CA ILE A 7 0.83 -1.95 -2.89
C ILE A 7 0.87 -1.44 -1.45
N ALA A 8 1.49 -2.22 -0.55
CA ALA A 8 1.61 -1.87 0.86
C ALA A 8 2.36 -0.56 1.09
N ARG A 9 3.32 -0.22 0.21
CA ARG A 9 4.05 1.05 0.24
C ARG A 9 3.14 2.26 0.01
N LEU A 10 2.09 2.14 -0.81
CA LEU A 10 1.06 3.19 -0.93
C LEU A 10 0.41 3.43 0.43
N VAL A 11 -0.02 2.35 1.11
CA VAL A 11 -0.67 2.45 2.42
C VAL A 11 0.24 3.08 3.45
N VAL A 12 1.51 2.65 3.50
CA VAL A 12 2.50 3.17 4.46
C VAL A 12 2.73 4.68 4.26
N HIS A 13 2.89 5.15 3.03
CA HIS A 13 3.19 6.57 2.80
C HIS A 13 1.97 7.48 2.96
N LEU A 14 0.78 7.03 2.56
CA LEU A 14 -0.46 7.80 2.68
C LEU A 14 -0.91 7.89 4.15
N GLU A 15 -0.87 6.79 4.90
CA GLU A 15 -1.32 6.75 6.30
C GLU A 15 -0.19 6.97 7.31
N GLN A 16 1.04 7.17 6.84
CA GLN A 16 2.24 7.28 7.68
C GLN A 16 2.42 6.09 8.64
N ALA A 17 2.07 4.89 8.18
CA ALA A 17 2.04 3.66 8.98
C ALA A 17 3.44 3.03 9.20
N TYR A 18 4.43 3.86 9.49
CA TYR A 18 5.82 3.46 9.70
C TYR A 18 6.00 2.59 10.95
N ASP A 19 5.17 2.81 11.97
CA ASP A 19 5.09 2.01 13.19
C ASP A 19 4.76 0.53 12.88
N ILE A 20 3.84 0.27 11.96
CA ILE A 20 3.50 -1.10 11.52
C ILE A 20 4.71 -1.76 10.83
N THR A 21 5.45 -1.00 10.02
CA THR A 21 6.67 -1.53 9.36
C THR A 21 7.79 -1.83 10.35
N ASP A 22 7.94 -0.99 11.38
CA ASP A 22 8.91 -1.20 12.45
C ASP A 22 8.52 -2.40 13.33
N GLU A 23 7.22 -2.57 13.62
CA GLU A 23 6.68 -3.75 14.31
C GLU A 23 6.98 -5.05 13.54
N LEU A 24 6.74 -5.08 12.22
CA LEU A 24 7.08 -6.22 11.35
C LEU A 24 8.58 -6.57 11.41
N SER A 25 9.44 -5.56 11.41
CA SER A 25 10.89 -5.75 11.44
C SER A 25 11.39 -6.26 12.80
N ARG A 26 10.88 -5.69 13.90
CA ARG A 26 11.30 -6.03 15.27
C ARG A 26 10.69 -7.34 15.77
N SER A 27 9.44 -7.61 15.39
CA SER A 27 8.66 -8.75 15.88
C SER A 27 8.11 -9.60 14.73
N PRO A 28 8.97 -10.21 13.88
CA PRO A 28 8.52 -10.99 12.72
C PRO A 28 7.68 -12.21 13.11
N ASP A 29 7.74 -12.70 14.35
CA ASP A 29 6.86 -13.76 14.82
C ASP A 29 5.39 -13.32 14.97
N LYS A 30 5.11 -12.01 15.02
CA LYS A 30 3.77 -11.43 15.13
C LYS A 30 3.30 -10.78 13.83
N TYR A 31 3.84 -11.22 12.70
CA TYR A 31 3.59 -10.61 11.41
C TYR A 31 2.11 -10.60 11.00
N GLU A 32 1.33 -11.61 11.42
CA GLU A 32 -0.10 -11.68 11.14
C GLU A 32 -0.85 -10.47 11.73
N ASP A 33 -0.54 -10.08 12.97
CA ASP A 33 -1.16 -8.92 13.63
C ASP A 33 -0.82 -7.61 12.91
N SER A 34 0.45 -7.44 12.56
CA SER A 34 0.92 -6.24 11.86
C SER A 34 0.32 -6.12 10.45
N LEU A 35 0.25 -7.23 9.71
CA LEU A 35 -0.38 -7.26 8.39
C LEU A 35 -1.90 -7.06 8.46
N ALA A 36 -2.56 -7.53 9.53
CA ALA A 36 -3.98 -7.25 9.76
C ALA A 36 -4.24 -5.76 10.03
N LYS A 37 -3.38 -5.09 10.81
CA LYS A 37 -3.44 -3.62 10.99
C LYS A 37 -3.29 -2.91 9.65
N LEU A 38 -2.31 -3.31 8.84
CA LEU A 38 -2.09 -2.75 7.51
C LEU A 38 -3.29 -2.97 6.57
N SER A 39 -3.93 -4.14 6.61
CA SER A 39 -5.11 -4.44 5.80
C SER A 39 -6.28 -3.49 6.11
N ARG A 40 -6.49 -3.14 7.38
CA ARG A 40 -7.51 -2.15 7.77
C ARG A 40 -7.22 -0.77 7.19
N LEU A 41 -5.96 -0.35 7.22
CA LEU A 41 -5.52 0.90 6.58
C LEU A 41 -5.66 0.86 5.06
N ALA A 42 -5.40 -0.30 4.44
CA ALA A 42 -5.58 -0.45 3.00
C ALA A 42 -7.03 -0.22 2.54
N VAL A 43 -8.01 -0.67 3.34
CA VAL A 43 -9.44 -0.39 3.08
C VAL A 43 -9.74 1.11 3.15
N LYS A 44 -9.21 1.80 4.16
CA LYS A 44 -9.35 3.26 4.29
C LYS A 44 -8.72 3.98 3.09
N VAL A 45 -7.48 3.65 2.74
CA VAL A 45 -6.76 4.26 1.60
C VAL A 45 -7.51 4.05 0.30
N LEU A 46 -8.08 2.86 0.06
CA LEU A 46 -8.88 2.60 -1.13
C LEU A 46 -10.12 3.51 -1.18
N LYS A 47 -10.80 3.69 -0.05
CA LYS A 47 -11.95 4.60 0.06
C LYS A 47 -11.52 6.06 -0.19
N ASP A 48 -10.44 6.50 0.45
CA ASP A 48 -9.94 7.87 0.33
C ASP A 48 -9.54 8.19 -1.13
N ILE A 49 -8.89 7.24 -1.82
CA ILE A 49 -8.59 7.35 -3.26
C ILE A 49 -9.88 7.47 -4.09
N ASP A 50 -10.91 6.70 -3.78
CA ASP A 50 -12.20 6.76 -4.49
C ASP A 50 -12.88 8.12 -4.30
N ASP A 51 -12.95 8.59 -3.06
CA ASP A 51 -13.52 9.89 -2.72
C ASP A 51 -12.77 11.02 -3.46
N LYS A 52 -11.43 10.96 -3.53
CA LYS A 52 -10.60 11.96 -4.22
C LYS A 52 -10.75 11.91 -5.74
N ILE A 53 -10.94 10.72 -6.32
CA ILE A 53 -11.22 10.58 -7.75
C ILE A 53 -12.52 11.28 -8.10
N ASP A 54 -13.56 11.13 -7.29
CA ASP A 54 -14.86 11.74 -7.56
C ASP A 54 -14.82 13.26 -7.38
N GLU A 55 -14.13 13.76 -6.35
CA GLU A 55 -13.86 15.20 -6.16
C GLU A 55 -13.16 15.82 -7.40
N LEU A 56 -12.15 15.15 -7.94
CA LEU A 56 -11.41 15.64 -9.10
C LEU A 56 -12.23 15.60 -10.39
N LYS A 57 -13.11 14.60 -10.58
CA LYS A 57 -14.03 14.57 -11.73
C LYS A 57 -15.00 15.75 -11.69
N GLU A 58 -15.62 16.01 -10.55
CA GLU A 58 -16.52 17.16 -10.39
C GLU A 58 -15.80 18.49 -10.66
N SER A 59 -14.53 18.58 -10.28
CA SER A 59 -13.69 19.75 -10.53
C SER A 59 -13.32 19.88 -12.02
N GLN A 60 -13.08 18.78 -12.72
CA GLN A 60 -12.78 18.74 -14.15
C GLN A 60 -13.96 19.26 -14.98
N GLU A 61 -15.19 18.90 -14.61
CA GLU A 61 -16.42 19.37 -15.27
C GLU A 61 -16.64 20.89 -15.12
N LYS A 62 -16.10 21.49 -14.06
CA LYS A 62 -16.26 22.90 -13.71
C LYS A 62 -15.10 23.81 -14.17
N SER A 63 -13.99 23.24 -14.65
CA SER A 63 -12.72 23.95 -14.87
C SER A 63 -12.23 23.90 -16.32
N SER A 64 -11.56 24.96 -16.77
CA SER A 64 -10.85 25.02 -18.06
C SER A 64 -9.46 24.34 -18.04
N GLU A 65 -8.93 24.00 -16.86
CA GLU A 65 -7.61 23.36 -16.67
C GLU A 65 -7.69 21.82 -16.70
N SER A 66 -8.29 21.28 -17.75
CA SER A 66 -8.61 19.85 -17.86
C SER A 66 -7.36 18.93 -17.87
N SER A 67 -6.22 19.39 -18.41
CA SER A 67 -5.04 18.53 -18.61
C SER A 67 -4.31 18.14 -17.32
N ASN A 68 -4.23 19.03 -16.33
CA ASN A 68 -3.59 18.73 -15.04
C ASN A 68 -4.46 17.76 -14.21
N ILE A 69 -5.77 18.01 -14.20
CA ILE A 69 -6.73 17.15 -13.48
C ILE A 69 -6.75 15.74 -14.08
N GLU A 70 -6.73 15.63 -15.40
CA GLU A 70 -6.67 14.33 -16.10
C GLU A 70 -5.41 13.53 -15.70
N SER A 71 -4.25 14.19 -15.60
CA SER A 71 -3.01 13.54 -15.14
C SER A 71 -3.15 13.01 -13.70
N LYS A 72 -3.69 13.81 -12.77
CA LYS A 72 -3.93 13.40 -11.38
C LYS A 72 -4.90 12.21 -11.31
N LEU A 73 -6.00 12.27 -12.05
CA LEU A 73 -6.99 11.18 -12.15
C LEU A 73 -6.35 9.88 -12.63
N ASN A 74 -5.49 9.93 -13.64
CA ASN A 74 -4.81 8.73 -14.15
C ASN A 74 -3.86 8.10 -13.11
N LYS A 75 -3.18 8.92 -12.30
CA LYS A 75 -2.35 8.41 -11.19
C LYS A 75 -3.20 7.74 -10.10
N LEU A 76 -4.30 8.37 -9.69
CA LEU A 76 -5.20 7.78 -8.70
C LEU A 76 -5.90 6.51 -9.19
N LYS A 77 -6.35 6.46 -10.45
CA LYS A 77 -6.93 5.23 -11.05
C LYS A 77 -5.93 4.07 -11.06
N THR A 78 -4.65 4.37 -11.36
CA THR A 78 -3.57 3.38 -11.30
C THR A 78 -3.39 2.86 -9.88
N ALA A 79 -3.31 3.76 -8.89
CA ALA A 79 -3.21 3.40 -7.47
C ALA A 79 -4.41 2.57 -7.00
N LYS A 80 -5.64 2.96 -7.37
CA LYS A 80 -6.86 2.19 -7.10
C LYS A 80 -6.77 0.77 -7.65
N THR A 81 -6.35 0.62 -8.90
CA THR A 81 -6.22 -0.69 -9.56
C THR A 81 -5.23 -1.59 -8.83
N LEU A 82 -4.12 -1.03 -8.34
CA LEU A 82 -3.18 -1.76 -7.51
C LEU A 82 -3.84 -2.17 -6.17
N MET A 83 -4.46 -1.22 -5.48
CA MET A 83 -5.09 -1.41 -4.17
C MET A 83 -6.22 -2.45 -4.16
N ILE A 84 -7.01 -2.58 -5.23
CA ILE A 84 -8.07 -3.61 -5.34
C ILE A 84 -7.50 -5.03 -5.15
N ASN A 85 -6.26 -5.26 -5.58
CA ASN A 85 -5.61 -6.56 -5.47
C ASN A 85 -4.92 -6.78 -4.10
N PHE A 86 -5.02 -5.84 -3.16
CA PHE A 86 -4.29 -5.91 -1.88
C PHE A 86 -4.56 -7.22 -1.12
N ASN A 87 -5.83 -7.60 -0.97
CA ASN A 87 -6.21 -8.78 -0.20
C ASN A 87 -5.73 -10.09 -0.86
N GLU A 88 -5.88 -10.23 -2.18
CA GLU A 88 -5.36 -11.38 -2.92
C GLU A 88 -3.84 -11.52 -2.76
N ARG A 89 -3.12 -10.38 -2.83
CA ARG A 89 -1.66 -10.37 -2.62
C ARG A 89 -1.28 -10.69 -1.18
N LEU A 90 -2.08 -10.26 -0.20
CA LEU A 90 -1.88 -10.56 1.21
C LEU A 90 -2.07 -12.06 1.48
N GLU A 91 -3.11 -12.68 0.92
CA GLU A 91 -3.33 -14.13 1.04
C GLU A 91 -2.18 -14.94 0.44
N THR A 92 -1.68 -14.51 -0.73
CA THR A 92 -0.51 -15.13 -1.37
C THR A 92 0.73 -15.00 -0.49
N LEU A 93 0.92 -13.85 0.15
CA LEU A 93 2.01 -13.63 1.11
C LEU A 93 1.85 -14.55 2.33
N PHE A 94 0.65 -14.66 2.91
CA PHE A 94 0.42 -15.53 4.06
C PHE A 94 0.74 -16.99 3.76
N ARG A 95 0.30 -17.49 2.60
CA ARG A 95 0.61 -18.86 2.17
C ARG A 95 2.12 -19.08 2.12
N TYR A 96 2.84 -18.17 1.47
CA TYR A 96 4.30 -18.23 1.35
C TYR A 96 5.00 -18.20 2.72
N LEU A 97 4.60 -17.30 3.63
CA LEU A 97 5.23 -17.18 4.95
C LEU A 97 4.94 -18.40 5.85
N ARG A 98 3.76 -19.01 5.74
CA ARG A 98 3.41 -20.25 6.45
C ARG A 98 4.19 -21.47 5.92
N GLU A 99 4.41 -21.56 4.61
CA GLU A 99 5.28 -22.59 4.03
C GLU A 99 6.71 -22.47 4.56
N LEU A 100 7.22 -21.25 4.70
CA LEU A 100 8.53 -21.01 5.31
C LEU A 100 8.55 -21.30 6.81
N GLU A 101 7.46 -21.05 7.54
CA GLU A 101 7.38 -21.40 8.97
C GLU A 101 7.60 -22.89 9.22
N ASN A 102 7.04 -23.73 8.36
CA ASN A 102 7.14 -25.19 8.46
C ASN A 102 8.50 -25.74 8.01
N SER A 103 9.28 -24.98 7.24
CA SER A 103 10.52 -25.45 6.61
C SER A 103 11.78 -24.76 7.14
N ASP A 104 11.77 -23.43 7.25
CA ASP A 104 12.89 -22.61 7.73
C ASP A 104 12.38 -21.28 8.33
N ARG A 105 12.16 -21.29 9.65
CA ARG A 105 11.74 -20.10 10.42
C ARG A 105 12.72 -18.93 10.30
N ASN A 106 14.02 -19.19 10.17
CA ASN A 106 15.01 -18.14 10.02
C ASN A 106 14.86 -17.42 8.68
N LYS A 107 14.60 -18.19 7.61
CA LYS A 107 14.29 -17.63 6.28
C LYS A 107 12.99 -16.84 6.30
N ARG A 108 11.93 -17.34 6.93
CA ARG A 108 10.67 -16.57 7.13
C ARG A 108 10.94 -15.22 7.77
N ASN A 109 11.71 -15.18 8.86
CA ASN A 109 12.02 -13.94 9.57
C ASN A 109 12.84 -12.96 8.71
N LYS A 110 13.77 -13.45 7.89
CA LYS A 110 14.51 -12.62 6.92
C LYS A 110 13.58 -12.02 5.86
N GLU A 111 12.67 -12.84 5.34
CA GLU A 111 11.68 -12.43 4.34
C GLU A 111 10.71 -11.37 4.92
N ILE A 112 10.26 -11.51 6.17
CA ILE A 112 9.41 -10.49 6.83
C ILE A 112 10.16 -9.17 7.03
N LYS A 113 11.42 -9.22 7.47
CA LYS A 113 12.26 -8.01 7.59
C LYS A 113 12.51 -7.35 6.24
N ARG A 114 12.75 -8.15 5.20
CA ARG A 114 12.88 -7.66 3.82
C ARG A 114 11.59 -6.99 3.36
N LEU A 115 10.44 -7.60 3.63
CA LEU A 115 9.14 -7.02 3.32
C LEU A 115 8.96 -5.64 3.99
N ALA A 116 9.23 -5.54 5.30
CA ALA A 116 9.15 -4.28 6.04
C ALA A 116 10.03 -3.19 5.40
N ALA A 117 11.27 -3.52 5.04
CA ALA A 117 12.17 -2.59 4.36
C ALA A 117 11.65 -2.15 2.97
N LEU A 118 11.05 -3.07 2.21
CA LEU A 118 10.47 -2.75 0.90
C LEU A 118 9.22 -1.87 1.02
N MET A 119 8.43 -2.02 2.08
CA MET A 119 7.21 -1.24 2.31
C MET A 119 7.50 0.22 2.66
N ILE A 120 8.61 0.52 3.33
CA ILE A 120 9.00 1.89 3.68
C ILE A 120 9.85 2.57 2.60
N ALA A 121 10.44 1.80 1.68
CA ALA A 121 11.32 2.33 0.65
C ALA A 121 10.68 3.50 -0.11
N PRO A 122 11.45 4.56 -0.45
CA PRO A 122 10.95 5.65 -1.27
C PRO A 122 10.50 5.14 -2.64
N ASP A 123 9.32 5.56 -3.07
CA ASP A 123 8.79 5.21 -4.38
C ASP A 123 8.06 6.39 -4.99
N LYS A 124 8.53 6.81 -6.17
CA LYS A 124 8.03 7.99 -6.87
C LYS A 124 6.52 7.93 -7.11
N SER A 125 5.97 6.76 -7.43
CA SER A 125 4.54 6.62 -7.68
C SER A 125 3.74 6.84 -6.41
N SER A 126 4.17 6.25 -5.29
CA SER A 126 3.50 6.45 -4.00
C SER A 126 3.58 7.88 -3.47
N LEU A 127 4.71 8.56 -3.69
CA LEU A 127 4.89 9.96 -3.30
C LEU A 127 4.02 10.90 -4.15
N ILE A 128 3.95 10.68 -5.46
CA ILE A 128 3.05 11.44 -6.34
C ILE A 128 1.59 11.25 -5.92
N VAL A 129 1.17 10.02 -5.59
CA VAL A 129 -0.19 9.78 -5.12
C VAL A 129 -0.44 10.53 -3.81
N LYS A 130 0.51 10.48 -2.87
CA LYS A 130 0.42 11.24 -1.62
C LYS A 130 0.28 12.74 -1.85
N GLU A 131 1.11 13.34 -2.71
CA GLU A 131 1.02 14.76 -3.08
C GLU A 131 -0.37 15.10 -3.66
N ILE A 132 -0.92 14.24 -4.52
CA ILE A 132 -2.28 14.45 -5.06
C ILE A 132 -3.36 14.41 -3.97
N MET A 133 -3.19 13.51 -2.99
CA MET A 133 -4.14 13.36 -1.87
C MET A 133 -4.07 14.53 -0.88
N GLU A 134 -2.89 15.12 -0.67
CA GLU A 134 -2.67 16.23 0.27
C GLU A 134 -3.12 17.59 -0.28
N GLY A 135 -3.23 17.74 -1.61
CA GLY A 135 -3.71 18.96 -2.29
C GLY A 135 -2.60 19.94 -2.64
#